data_AF-A0A150R5V4-F1
#
_entry.id   AF-A0A150R5V4-F1
#
_cell.length_a   1.000
_cell.length_b   1.000
_cell.length_c   1.000
_cell.angle_alpha   90.00
_cell.angle_beta   90.00
_cell.angle_gamma   90.00
#
_symmetry.space_group_name_H-M   'P 1'
#
loop_
_entity.id
_entity.type
_entity.pdbx_description
1 polymer ?
#
loop_
_entity_poly.entity_id
_entity_poly.type
_entity_poly.pdbx_seq_one_letter_code
_entity_poly.pdbx_strand_id
1 'polypeptide(L)'
;MSDARSPIRALREEAGVGGGDEVDAALGALFEEGRRAWPGLPLALSSWVRHVARHLPDRDARDTLEAHLASLHAADLYLACACAERAPGAVEAFLSRHEAALEGALRSRNIPPDHRDELRQEVLEKLIVGRPGAPPKIGDYAGRGPLGGWVRVATIRTALNFLKKAGHDRKAAGAEPDEAAEPSTPDPELSFLKAHYRAEVSQALKDAFAGLPADERNVLRLHFVDGLGIDRIAAVYGIHRATAARWVTRGREALLRRTQELLGQRLGIDEAEVDSVVGIVRSQLDLAVSSLFRAS
;
A
#
# COMPACT_ATOMS: atom_id res chain seq x y z
N MET A 1 38.76 -15.99 23.90
CA MET A 1 37.76 -16.76 23.15
C MET A 1 37.02 -15.77 22.27
N SER A 2 37.23 -15.86 20.96
CA SER A 2 36.93 -14.80 19.99
C SER A 2 35.45 -14.43 19.99
N ASP A 3 35.16 -13.17 20.32
CA ASP A 3 33.85 -12.52 20.21
C ASP A 3 33.54 -12.30 18.73
N ALA A 4 33.20 -13.39 18.03
CA ALA A 4 32.79 -13.34 16.64
C ALA A 4 31.38 -12.75 16.58
N ARG A 5 31.27 -11.44 16.41
CA ARG A 5 30.00 -10.76 16.11
C ARG A 5 29.30 -11.51 14.96
N SER A 6 28.04 -11.90 15.16
CA SER A 6 27.21 -12.48 14.10
C SER A 6 27.23 -11.57 12.87
N PRO A 7 27.42 -12.08 11.64
CA PRO A 7 27.37 -11.28 10.42
C PRO A 7 26.08 -10.46 10.30
N ILE A 8 24.95 -11.00 10.80
CA ILE A 8 23.66 -10.30 10.81
C ILE A 8 23.70 -9.08 11.73
N ARG A 9 24.31 -9.19 12.91
CA ARG A 9 24.41 -8.09 13.87
C ARG A 9 25.11 -6.88 13.25
N ALA A 10 26.26 -7.11 12.61
CA ALA A 10 27.02 -6.06 11.96
C ALA A 10 26.22 -5.39 10.83
N LEU A 11 25.57 -6.20 9.97
CA LEU A 11 24.75 -5.69 8.87
C LEU A 11 23.51 -4.91 9.36
N ARG A 12 22.91 -5.34 10.46
CA ARG A 12 21.76 -4.67 11.08
C ARG A 12 22.17 -3.32 11.68
N GLU A 13 23.29 -3.29 12.41
CA GLU A 13 23.87 -2.06 12.96
C GLU A 13 24.23 -1.07 11.84
N GLU A 14 24.87 -1.53 10.77
CA GLU A 14 25.16 -0.72 9.57
C GLU A 14 23.91 -0.17 8.90
N ALA A 15 22.81 -0.94 8.89
CA ALA A 15 21.52 -0.50 8.38
C ALA A 15 20.77 0.44 9.33
N GLY A 16 21.32 0.76 10.50
CA GLY A 16 20.71 1.63 11.51
C GLY A 16 19.45 1.03 12.12
N VAL A 17 19.40 -0.30 12.24
CA VAL A 17 18.29 -1.02 12.88
C VAL A 17 18.72 -1.40 14.29
N GLY A 18 17.96 -0.97 15.29
CA GLY A 18 18.17 -1.33 16.69
C GLY A 18 17.78 -2.79 16.98
N GLY A 19 17.95 -3.21 18.23
CA GLY A 19 17.49 -4.51 18.73
C GLY A 19 18.59 -5.38 19.36
N GLY A 20 18.19 -6.56 19.81
CA GLY A 20 19.06 -7.57 20.44
C GLY A 20 19.32 -8.79 19.55
N ASP A 21 19.79 -9.86 20.14
CA ASP A 21 20.13 -11.11 19.44
C ASP A 21 18.91 -11.82 18.84
N GLU A 22 17.73 -11.59 19.40
CA GLU A 22 16.45 -12.12 18.94
C GLU A 22 16.04 -11.52 17.60
N VAL A 23 16.30 -10.22 17.39
CA VAL A 23 16.07 -9.55 16.10
C VAL A 23 17.04 -10.10 15.04
N ASP A 24 18.30 -10.33 15.42
CA ASP A 24 19.30 -10.93 14.53
C ASP A 24 18.91 -12.37 14.15
N ALA A 25 18.44 -13.15 15.12
CA ALA A 25 17.94 -14.49 14.91
C ALA A 25 16.69 -14.51 14.01
N ALA A 26 15.74 -13.60 14.21
CA ALA A 26 14.55 -13.47 13.38
C ALA A 26 14.88 -13.11 11.92
N LEU A 27 15.77 -12.14 11.70
CA LEU A 27 16.26 -11.78 10.37
C LEU A 27 16.93 -12.97 9.66
N GLY A 28 17.72 -13.74 10.38
CA GLY A 28 18.37 -14.96 9.86
C GLY A 28 17.39 -16.08 9.55
N ALA A 29 16.39 -16.30 10.42
CA ALA A 29 15.36 -17.31 10.22
C ALA A 29 14.52 -17.05 8.97
N LEU A 30 14.10 -15.80 8.76
CA LEU A 30 13.36 -15.38 7.57
C LEU A 30 14.21 -15.53 6.29
N PHE A 31 15.50 -15.17 6.35
CA PHE A 31 16.42 -15.36 5.23
C PHE A 31 16.54 -16.84 4.83
N GLU A 32 16.74 -17.73 5.81
CA GLU A 32 16.83 -19.17 5.56
C GLU A 32 15.50 -19.78 5.11
N GLU A 33 14.37 -19.25 5.55
CA GLU A 33 13.05 -19.63 5.01
C GLU A 33 12.93 -19.26 3.53
N GLY A 34 13.32 -18.04 3.17
CA GLY A 34 13.35 -17.59 1.78
C GLY A 34 14.27 -18.44 0.91
N ARG A 35 15.48 -18.76 1.38
CA ARG A 35 16.43 -19.65 0.69
C ARG A 35 15.89 -21.05 0.50
N ARG A 36 15.18 -21.60 1.49
CA ARG A 36 14.53 -22.91 1.38
C ARG A 36 13.40 -22.91 0.36
N ALA A 37 12.62 -21.82 0.28
CA ALA A 37 11.58 -21.65 -0.72
C ALA A 37 12.15 -21.45 -2.14
N TRP A 38 13.34 -20.84 -2.25
CA TRP A 38 13.99 -20.54 -3.53
C TRP A 38 15.46 -20.98 -3.59
N PRO A 39 15.76 -22.30 -3.61
CA PRO A 39 17.14 -22.80 -3.50
C PRO A 39 18.07 -22.36 -4.64
N GLY A 40 17.51 -22.06 -5.82
CA GLY A 40 18.27 -21.65 -7.01
C GLY A 40 18.51 -20.14 -7.12
N LEU A 41 17.99 -19.32 -6.19
CA LEU A 41 18.10 -17.87 -6.27
C LEU A 41 19.21 -17.36 -5.34
N PRO A 42 20.34 -16.87 -5.87
CA PRO A 42 21.42 -16.35 -5.05
C PRO A 42 21.08 -14.94 -4.55
N LEU A 43 20.85 -14.80 -3.24
CA LEU A 43 20.69 -13.51 -2.57
C LEU A 43 21.73 -13.36 -1.46
N ALA A 44 22.43 -12.23 -1.44
CA ALA A 44 23.37 -11.92 -0.37
C ALA A 44 22.62 -11.52 0.91
N LEU A 45 23.11 -12.00 2.06
CA LEU A 45 22.55 -11.65 3.37
C LEU A 45 22.57 -10.14 3.64
N SER A 46 23.58 -9.41 3.13
CA SER A 46 23.67 -7.95 3.23
C SER A 46 22.56 -7.24 2.45
N SER A 47 22.26 -7.68 1.23
CA SER A 47 21.14 -7.14 0.44
C SER A 47 19.80 -7.45 1.10
N TRP A 48 19.64 -8.67 1.64
CA TRP A 48 18.46 -9.05 2.44
C TRP A 48 18.26 -8.12 3.64
N VAL A 49 19.27 -7.95 4.50
CA VAL A 49 19.17 -7.11 5.69
C VAL A 49 18.86 -5.66 5.31
N ARG A 50 19.49 -5.13 4.26
CA ARG A 50 19.22 -3.77 3.77
C ARG A 50 17.78 -3.61 3.27
N HIS A 51 17.28 -4.60 2.54
CA HIS A 51 15.90 -4.58 2.02
C HIS A 51 14.90 -4.59 3.16
N VAL A 52 15.02 -5.53 4.10
CA VAL A 52 14.13 -5.59 5.27
C VAL A 52 14.22 -4.31 6.08
N ALA A 53 15.43 -3.82 6.37
CA ALA A 53 15.65 -2.60 7.15
C ALA A 53 14.94 -1.37 6.58
N ARG A 54 14.85 -1.27 5.24
CA ARG A 54 14.18 -0.16 4.56
C ARG A 54 12.68 -0.08 4.89
N HIS A 55 12.07 -1.21 5.24
CA HIS A 55 10.63 -1.37 5.44
C HIS A 55 10.23 -1.51 6.91
N LEU A 56 11.19 -1.44 7.84
CA LEU A 56 10.91 -1.54 9.27
C LEU A 56 10.31 -0.23 9.81
N PRO A 57 9.17 -0.28 10.51
CA PRO A 57 8.64 0.84 11.28
C PRO A 57 9.50 1.04 12.53
N ASP A 58 9.68 2.31 12.94
CA ASP A 58 10.38 2.74 14.15
C ASP A 58 11.53 1.82 14.60
N ARG A 59 12.71 2.08 14.04
CA ARG A 59 13.90 1.21 14.13
C ARG A 59 14.47 1.07 15.54
N ASP A 60 13.94 1.81 16.52
CA ASP A 60 14.38 1.84 17.91
C ASP A 60 13.46 1.02 18.85
N ALA A 61 12.26 0.62 18.40
CA ALA A 61 11.27 -0.08 19.23
C ALA A 61 11.36 -1.62 19.09
N ARG A 62 12.19 -2.26 19.93
CA ARG A 62 12.50 -3.71 19.86
C ARG A 62 11.29 -4.64 19.89
N ASP A 63 10.37 -4.50 20.84
CA ASP A 63 9.22 -5.42 20.97
C ASP A 63 8.29 -5.34 19.74
N THR A 64 8.16 -4.14 19.16
CA THR A 64 7.41 -3.90 17.92
C THR A 64 8.12 -4.51 16.71
N LEU A 65 9.46 -4.49 16.71
CA LEU A 65 10.27 -5.04 15.62
C LEU A 65 10.19 -6.56 15.52
N GLU A 66 10.25 -7.27 16.65
CA GLU A 66 10.14 -8.74 16.66
C GLU A 66 8.77 -9.20 16.14
N ALA A 67 7.69 -8.58 16.63
CA ALA A 67 6.33 -8.85 16.15
C ALA A 67 6.16 -8.51 14.67
N HIS A 68 6.80 -7.43 14.20
CA HIS A 68 6.81 -7.07 12.78
C HIS A 68 7.49 -8.13 11.93
N LEU A 69 8.72 -8.53 12.28
CA LEU A 69 9.49 -9.54 11.55
C LEU A 69 8.75 -10.88 11.48
N ALA A 70 8.11 -11.29 12.58
CA ALA A 70 7.34 -12.53 12.63
C ALA A 70 6.11 -12.52 11.69
N SER A 71 5.61 -11.34 11.29
CA SER A 71 4.47 -11.20 10.38
C SER A 71 4.84 -11.21 8.89
N LEU A 72 6.13 -11.23 8.56
CA LEU A 72 6.59 -11.08 7.17
C LEU A 72 6.43 -12.37 6.36
N HIS A 73 6.00 -12.23 5.12
CA HIS A 73 5.98 -13.30 4.13
C HIS A 73 7.39 -13.55 3.58
N ALA A 74 8.20 -14.31 4.32
CA ALA A 74 9.63 -14.51 4.07
C ALA A 74 9.97 -14.98 2.66
N ALA A 75 9.29 -16.02 2.16
CA ALA A 75 9.52 -16.58 0.82
C ALA A 75 9.25 -15.56 -0.30
N ASP A 76 8.17 -14.80 -0.17
CA ASP A 76 7.78 -13.77 -1.13
C ASP A 76 8.73 -12.56 -1.05
N LEU A 77 9.13 -12.17 0.15
CA LEU A 77 10.05 -11.05 0.37
C LEU A 77 11.45 -11.36 -0.16
N TYR A 78 11.89 -12.62 -0.01
CA TYR A 78 13.16 -13.10 -0.57
C TYR A 78 13.16 -13.02 -2.10
N LEU A 79 12.08 -13.49 -2.74
CA LEU A 79 11.93 -13.39 -4.20
C LEU A 79 11.94 -11.94 -4.67
N ALA A 80 11.18 -11.06 -4.02
CA ALA A 80 11.12 -9.64 -4.36
C ALA A 80 12.49 -8.95 -4.22
N CYS A 81 13.21 -9.23 -3.13
CA CYS A 81 14.56 -8.73 -2.90
C CYS A 81 15.53 -9.25 -3.98
N ALA A 82 15.48 -10.54 -4.32
CA ALA A 82 16.28 -11.13 -5.39
C ALA A 82 15.98 -10.47 -6.75
N CYS A 83 14.72 -10.13 -7.05
CA CYS A 83 14.36 -9.38 -8.25
C CYS A 83 14.93 -7.96 -8.23
N ALA A 84 14.81 -7.24 -7.11
CA ALA A 84 15.32 -5.88 -6.97
C ALA A 84 16.85 -5.80 -7.13
N GLU A 85 17.56 -6.80 -6.59
CA GLU A 85 19.02 -6.94 -6.69
C GLU A 85 19.48 -7.54 -8.03
N ARG A 86 18.53 -7.87 -8.93
CA ARG A 86 18.79 -8.48 -10.25
C ARG A 86 19.58 -9.80 -10.15
N ALA A 87 19.27 -10.60 -9.14
CA ALA A 87 19.87 -11.91 -8.97
C ALA A 87 19.56 -12.81 -10.19
N PRO A 88 20.53 -13.61 -10.67
CA PRO A 88 20.30 -14.59 -11.72
C PRO A 88 19.10 -15.50 -11.41
N GLY A 89 18.21 -15.69 -12.38
CA GLY A 89 17.02 -16.52 -12.24
C GLY A 89 15.84 -15.87 -11.49
N ALA A 90 16.01 -14.71 -10.84
CA ALA A 90 14.95 -14.11 -10.03
C ALA A 90 13.73 -13.68 -10.87
N VAL A 91 13.97 -13.11 -12.05
CA VAL A 91 12.88 -12.69 -12.96
C VAL A 91 12.09 -13.89 -13.48
N GLU A 92 12.77 -14.99 -13.80
CA GLU A 92 12.13 -16.23 -14.25
C GLU A 92 11.27 -16.83 -13.14
N ALA A 93 11.81 -16.92 -11.92
CA ALA A 93 11.07 -17.39 -10.75
C ALA A 93 9.85 -16.50 -10.46
N PHE A 94 10.00 -15.18 -10.57
CA PHE A 94 8.90 -14.23 -10.41
C PHE A 94 7.80 -14.43 -11.44
N LEU A 95 8.15 -14.52 -12.72
CA LEU A 95 7.18 -14.72 -13.80
C LEU A 95 6.47 -16.06 -13.64
N SER A 96 7.22 -17.15 -13.43
CA SER A 96 6.64 -18.48 -13.20
C SER A 96 5.62 -18.49 -12.06
N ARG A 97 5.87 -17.74 -10.98
CA ARG A 97 4.99 -17.69 -9.80
C ARG A 97 3.79 -16.76 -9.96
N HIS A 98 3.93 -15.66 -10.70
CA HIS A 98 2.97 -14.55 -10.68
C HIS A 98 2.35 -14.22 -12.05
N GLU A 99 2.70 -14.92 -13.12
CA GLU A 99 2.13 -14.72 -14.46
C GLU A 99 0.60 -14.91 -14.47
N ALA A 100 0.08 -15.93 -13.77
CA ALA A 100 -1.37 -16.13 -13.64
C ALA A 100 -2.07 -14.97 -12.92
N ALA A 101 -1.42 -14.35 -11.92
CA ALA A 101 -1.96 -13.21 -11.20
C ALA A 101 -1.95 -11.94 -12.07
N LEU A 102 -0.89 -11.73 -12.85
CA LEU A 102 -0.78 -10.66 -13.85
C LEU A 102 -1.90 -10.79 -14.89
N GLU A 103 -2.01 -11.95 -15.53
CA GLU A 103 -3.04 -12.23 -16.54
C GLU A 103 -4.46 -12.10 -15.99
N GLY A 104 -4.71 -12.66 -14.80
CA GLY A 104 -6.00 -12.55 -14.12
C GLY A 104 -6.38 -11.10 -13.81
N ALA A 105 -5.41 -10.27 -13.40
CA ALA A 105 -5.62 -8.85 -13.15
C ALA A 105 -6.02 -8.10 -14.43
N LEU A 106 -5.31 -8.33 -15.53
CA LEU A 106 -5.59 -7.70 -16.82
C LEU A 106 -6.96 -8.12 -17.38
N ARG A 107 -7.31 -9.41 -17.29
CA ARG A 107 -8.62 -9.94 -17.71
C ARG A 107 -9.77 -9.33 -16.92
N SER A 108 -9.61 -9.18 -15.60
CA SER A 108 -10.64 -8.59 -14.72
C SER A 108 -11.02 -7.15 -15.08
N ARG A 109 -10.20 -6.48 -15.90
CA ARG A 109 -10.44 -5.12 -16.38
C ARG A 109 -11.03 -5.01 -17.77
N ASN A 110 -11.40 -6.13 -18.38
CA ASN A 110 -11.90 -6.20 -19.75
C ASN A 110 -10.95 -5.51 -20.75
N ILE A 111 -9.64 -5.57 -20.49
CA ILE A 111 -8.64 -5.02 -21.40
C ILE A 111 -8.67 -5.86 -22.69
N PRO A 112 -8.78 -5.26 -23.89
CA PRO A 112 -8.74 -5.99 -25.15
C PRO A 112 -7.43 -6.79 -25.30
N PRO A 113 -7.45 -7.99 -25.90
CA PRO A 113 -6.25 -8.82 -26.06
C PRO A 113 -5.03 -8.07 -26.62
N ASP A 114 -5.24 -7.23 -27.63
CA ASP A 114 -4.18 -6.47 -28.31
C ASP A 114 -3.44 -5.48 -27.39
N HIS A 115 -4.10 -5.00 -26.33
CA HIS A 115 -3.49 -4.13 -25.32
C HIS A 115 -2.91 -4.88 -24.13
N ARG A 116 -3.19 -6.18 -23.96
CA ARG A 116 -2.70 -6.95 -22.81
C ARG A 116 -1.20 -7.17 -22.87
N ASP A 117 -0.67 -7.48 -24.04
CA ASP A 117 0.77 -7.75 -24.21
C ASP A 117 1.60 -6.47 -23.98
N GLU A 118 1.15 -5.35 -24.55
CA GLU A 118 1.76 -4.04 -24.32
C GLU A 118 1.71 -3.65 -22.84
N LEU A 119 0.55 -3.81 -22.21
CA LEU A 119 0.37 -3.44 -20.81
C LEU A 119 1.13 -4.37 -19.86
N ARG A 120 1.22 -5.66 -20.18
CA ARG A 120 2.07 -6.63 -19.48
C ARG A 120 3.53 -6.20 -19.55
N GLN A 121 4.02 -5.82 -20.72
CA GLN A 121 5.38 -5.31 -20.88
C GLN A 121 5.60 -4.05 -20.05
N GLU A 122 4.66 -3.09 -20.06
CA GLU A 122 4.75 -1.87 -19.25
C GLU A 122 4.76 -2.16 -17.74
N VAL A 123 3.96 -3.14 -17.29
CA VAL A 123 3.95 -3.59 -15.89
C VAL A 123 5.29 -4.20 -15.51
N LEU A 124 5.84 -5.10 -16.32
CA LEU A 124 7.13 -5.74 -16.05
C LEU A 124 8.29 -4.74 -16.09
N GLU A 125 8.28 -3.78 -17.01
CA GLU A 125 9.26 -2.69 -17.06
C GLU A 125 9.26 -1.93 -15.72
N LYS A 126 8.09 -1.51 -15.24
CA LYS A 126 7.96 -0.75 -13.98
C LYS A 126 8.31 -1.59 -12.75
N LEU A 127 7.86 -2.83 -12.70
CA LEU A 127 8.03 -3.70 -11.54
C LEU A 127 9.47 -4.19 -11.41
N ILE A 128 10.06 -4.68 -12.50
CA ILE A 128 11.29 -5.47 -12.47
C ILE A 128 12.51 -4.68 -12.97
N VAL A 129 12.35 -3.87 -14.02
CA VAL A 129 13.49 -3.17 -14.63
C VAL A 129 13.75 -1.82 -13.96
N GLY A 130 12.67 -1.10 -13.64
CA GLY A 130 12.72 0.31 -13.26
C GLY A 130 12.86 1.21 -14.50
N ARG A 131 12.91 2.53 -14.27
CA ARG A 131 13.12 3.55 -15.30
C ARG A 131 14.36 4.39 -14.97
N PRO A 132 14.94 5.12 -15.92
CA PRO A 132 16.01 6.06 -15.61
C PRO A 132 15.58 7.02 -14.48
N GLY A 133 16.29 7.01 -13.35
CA GLY A 133 15.97 7.80 -12.17
C GLY A 133 14.89 7.21 -11.24
N ALA A 134 14.32 6.04 -11.55
CA ALA A 134 13.35 5.35 -10.71
C ALA A 134 13.69 3.85 -10.58
N PRO A 135 14.06 3.35 -9.40
CA PRO A 135 14.39 1.93 -9.21
C PRO A 135 13.17 1.02 -9.51
N PRO A 136 13.41 -0.30 -9.67
CA PRO A 136 12.33 -1.28 -9.82
C PRO A 136 11.36 -1.22 -8.64
N LYS A 137 10.06 -1.12 -8.92
CA LYS A 137 9.04 -1.05 -7.86
C LYS A 137 8.94 -2.30 -7.02
N ILE A 138 9.41 -3.46 -7.51
CA ILE A 138 9.45 -4.69 -6.72
C ILE A 138 10.31 -4.54 -5.44
N GLY A 139 11.23 -3.57 -5.42
CA GLY A 139 11.99 -3.19 -4.24
C GLY A 139 11.15 -2.56 -3.12
N ASP A 140 9.96 -2.04 -3.44
CA ASP A 140 9.05 -1.41 -2.47
C ASP A 140 8.20 -2.45 -1.72
N TYR A 141 8.23 -3.72 -2.13
CA TYR A 141 7.49 -4.77 -1.45
C TYR A 141 8.08 -5.06 -0.06
N ALA A 142 7.28 -4.75 0.96
CA ALA A 142 7.62 -4.86 2.37
C ALA A 142 7.31 -6.23 3.02
N GLY A 143 6.70 -7.17 2.31
CA GLY A 143 6.41 -8.51 2.86
C GLY A 143 5.22 -8.60 3.80
N ARG A 144 4.36 -7.56 3.85
CA ARG A 144 3.22 -7.43 4.79
C ARG A 144 1.92 -8.14 4.35
N GLY A 145 1.99 -8.87 3.25
CA GLY A 145 0.91 -9.65 2.67
C GLY A 145 1.43 -10.40 1.44
N PRO A 146 0.71 -11.36 0.86
CA PRO A 146 1.21 -12.17 -0.26
C PRO A 146 1.64 -11.32 -1.47
N LEU A 147 2.79 -11.63 -2.06
CA LEU A 147 3.37 -10.87 -3.19
C LEU A 147 2.44 -10.88 -4.41
N GLY A 148 1.71 -11.97 -4.65
CA GLY A 148 0.74 -12.05 -5.75
C GLY A 148 -0.36 -10.96 -5.66
N GLY A 149 -0.83 -10.64 -4.44
CA GLY A 149 -1.79 -9.58 -4.22
C GLY A 149 -1.20 -8.19 -4.49
N TRP A 150 0.04 -7.96 -4.06
CA TRP A 150 0.77 -6.73 -4.34
C TRP A 150 1.00 -6.53 -5.85
N VAL A 151 1.42 -7.58 -6.56
CA VAL A 151 1.61 -7.57 -8.02
C VAL A 151 0.29 -7.28 -8.74
N ARG A 152 -0.82 -7.91 -8.32
CA ARG A 152 -2.16 -7.65 -8.86
C ARG A 152 -2.54 -6.17 -8.74
N VAL A 153 -2.31 -5.56 -7.58
CA VAL A 153 -2.58 -4.13 -7.35
C VAL A 153 -1.72 -3.24 -8.25
N ALA A 154 -0.41 -3.49 -8.32
CA ALA A 154 0.50 -2.74 -9.19
C ALA A 154 0.11 -2.84 -10.67
N THR A 155 -0.37 -4.02 -11.09
CA THR A 155 -0.89 -4.29 -12.44
C THR A 155 -2.14 -3.48 -12.74
N ILE A 156 -3.14 -3.51 -11.84
CA ILE A 156 -4.38 -2.74 -12.01
C ILE A 156 -4.08 -1.23 -12.06
N ARG A 157 -3.18 -0.72 -11.21
CA ARG A 157 -2.78 0.70 -11.24
C ARG A 157 -2.17 1.09 -12.58
N THR A 158 -1.30 0.24 -13.13
CA THR A 158 -0.68 0.47 -14.43
C THR A 158 -1.72 0.42 -15.55
N ALA A 159 -2.65 -0.52 -15.51
CA ALA A 159 -3.78 -0.63 -16.44
C ALA A 159 -4.66 0.63 -16.45
N LEU A 160 -5.02 1.15 -15.27
CA LEU A 160 -5.84 2.36 -15.16
C LEU A 160 -5.13 3.60 -15.71
N ASN A 161 -3.82 3.74 -15.45
CA ASN A 161 -3.02 4.84 -15.99
C ASN A 161 -2.90 4.75 -17.52
N PHE A 162 -2.71 3.54 -18.04
CA PHE A 162 -2.68 3.28 -19.48
C PHE A 162 -4.00 3.66 -20.16
N LEU A 163 -5.14 3.18 -19.63
CA LEU A 163 -6.47 3.51 -20.16
C LEU A 163 -6.77 5.01 -20.11
N LYS A 164 -6.37 5.69 -19.03
CA LYS A 164 -6.53 7.14 -18.91
C LYS A 164 -5.71 7.89 -19.97
N LYS A 165 -4.47 7.47 -20.21
CA LYS A 165 -3.60 8.05 -21.25
C LYS A 165 -4.17 7.79 -22.64
N ALA A 166 -4.53 6.54 -22.96
CA ALA A 166 -5.14 6.18 -24.23
C ALA A 166 -6.47 6.90 -24.49
N GLY A 167 -7.25 7.21 -23.44
CA GLY A 167 -8.46 8.01 -23.53
C GLY A 167 -8.20 9.49 -23.80
N HIS A 168 -7.16 10.07 -23.19
CA HIS A 168 -6.71 11.44 -23.50
C HIS A 168 -6.16 11.54 -24.92
N ASP A 169 -5.32 10.59 -25.35
CA ASP A 169 -4.73 10.58 -26.68
C ASP A 169 -5.81 10.41 -27.76
N ARG A 170 -6.83 9.56 -27.54
CA ARG A 170 -8.01 9.45 -28.43
C ARG A 170 -8.85 10.72 -28.50
N LYS A 171 -9.11 11.38 -27.37
CA LYS A 171 -9.82 12.66 -27.34
C LYS A 171 -9.04 13.77 -28.05
N ALA A 172 -7.72 13.79 -27.90
CA ALA A 172 -6.84 14.71 -28.62
C ALA A 172 -6.82 14.41 -30.13
N ALA A 173 -6.99 13.13 -30.52
CA ALA A 173 -7.06 12.68 -31.90
C ALA A 173 -8.48 12.74 -32.52
N GLY A 174 -9.50 13.21 -31.78
CA GLY A 174 -10.87 13.37 -32.29
C GLY A 174 -11.66 12.07 -32.49
N ALA A 175 -11.28 10.96 -31.84
CA ALA A 175 -12.00 9.69 -31.93
C ALA A 175 -13.23 9.64 -31.00
N GLU A 176 -14.36 9.12 -31.48
CA GLU A 176 -15.59 8.97 -30.68
C GLU A 176 -15.45 7.88 -29.58
N PRO A 177 -16.14 8.00 -28.44
CA PRO A 177 -16.06 7.04 -27.35
C PRO A 177 -16.77 5.72 -27.71
N ASP A 178 -16.10 4.60 -27.47
CA ASP A 178 -16.71 3.26 -27.57
C ASP A 178 -17.56 2.99 -26.31
N GLU A 179 -18.88 2.92 -26.47
CA GLU A 179 -19.87 2.81 -25.39
C GLU A 179 -19.98 1.40 -24.77
N ALA A 180 -19.22 0.42 -25.25
CA ALA A 180 -19.37 -1.00 -24.89
C ALA A 180 -18.66 -1.49 -23.60
N ALA A 181 -18.18 -0.60 -22.72
CA ALA A 181 -17.49 -1.00 -21.49
C ALA A 181 -18.48 -1.30 -20.33
N GLU A 182 -19.03 -2.51 -20.29
CA GLU A 182 -19.90 -2.97 -19.20
C GLU A 182 -19.18 -3.01 -17.81
N PRO A 183 -19.92 -2.88 -16.69
CA PRO A 183 -19.35 -2.90 -15.35
C PRO A 183 -18.96 -4.33 -14.93
N SER A 184 -17.66 -4.59 -14.77
CA SER A 184 -17.15 -5.91 -14.36
C SER A 184 -17.54 -6.30 -12.92
N THR A 185 -17.98 -7.55 -12.75
CA THR A 185 -18.30 -8.21 -11.48
C THR A 185 -17.11 -8.17 -10.49
N PRO A 186 -17.33 -8.02 -9.16
CA PRO A 186 -16.23 -7.99 -8.19
C PRO A 186 -15.56 -9.36 -8.04
N ASP A 187 -14.25 -9.39 -8.23
CA ASP A 187 -13.39 -10.55 -7.97
C ASP A 187 -13.34 -10.90 -6.46
N PRO A 188 -13.56 -12.16 -6.06
CA PRO A 188 -13.58 -12.59 -4.64
C PRO A 188 -12.26 -12.36 -3.89
N GLU A 189 -11.11 -12.50 -4.53
CA GLU A 189 -9.79 -12.34 -3.89
C GLU A 189 -9.44 -10.85 -3.74
N LEU A 190 -9.78 -10.04 -4.74
CA LEU A 190 -9.80 -8.59 -4.63
C LEU A 190 -10.82 -8.10 -3.59
N SER A 191 -11.94 -8.81 -3.40
CA SER A 191 -12.92 -8.49 -2.35
C SER A 191 -12.37 -8.77 -0.96
N PHE A 192 -11.56 -9.83 -0.79
CA PHE A 192 -10.83 -10.12 0.44
C PHE A 192 -9.73 -9.09 0.72
N LEU A 193 -8.90 -8.75 -0.27
CA LEU A 193 -7.85 -7.73 -0.12
C LEU A 193 -8.47 -6.36 0.14
N LYS A 194 -9.56 -6.01 -0.56
CA LYS A 194 -10.35 -4.80 -0.30
C LYS A 194 -10.97 -4.86 1.08
N ALA A 195 -11.46 -5.99 1.57
CA ALA A 195 -12.01 -6.12 2.91
C ALA A 195 -10.92 -5.93 3.98
N HIS A 196 -9.72 -6.44 3.75
CA HIS A 196 -8.57 -6.25 4.63
C HIS A 196 -8.12 -4.78 4.67
N TYR A 197 -7.84 -4.18 3.51
CA TYR A 197 -7.52 -2.74 3.45
C TYR A 197 -8.68 -1.86 3.92
N ARG A 198 -9.94 -2.27 3.70
CA ARG A 198 -11.12 -1.58 4.23
C ARG A 198 -11.14 -1.62 5.75
N ALA A 199 -10.81 -2.75 6.38
CA ALA A 199 -10.76 -2.85 7.83
C ALA A 199 -9.71 -1.90 8.40
N GLU A 200 -8.51 -1.89 7.81
CA GLU A 200 -7.43 -0.99 8.24
C GLU A 200 -7.74 0.48 8.00
N VAL A 201 -8.28 0.83 6.83
CA VAL A 201 -8.70 2.20 6.51
C VAL A 201 -9.86 2.65 7.40
N SER A 202 -10.86 1.79 7.63
CA SER A 202 -11.99 2.11 8.51
C SER A 202 -11.53 2.30 9.95
N GLN A 203 -10.59 1.48 10.42
CA GLN A 203 -10.07 1.61 11.77
C GLN A 203 -9.19 2.85 11.92
N ALA A 204 -8.32 3.13 10.96
CA ALA A 204 -7.53 4.37 10.93
C ALA A 204 -8.43 5.62 10.92
N LEU A 205 -9.53 5.60 10.17
CA LEU A 205 -10.49 6.70 10.14
C LEU A 205 -11.24 6.87 11.47
N LYS A 206 -11.63 5.76 12.13
CA LYS A 206 -12.25 5.77 13.47
C LYS A 206 -11.31 6.34 14.52
N ASP A 207 -10.07 5.88 14.53
CA ASP A 207 -9.05 6.33 15.47
C ASP A 207 -8.69 7.80 15.23
N ALA A 208 -8.57 8.21 13.96
CA ALA A 208 -8.35 9.59 13.59
C ALA A 208 -9.49 10.49 14.09
N PHE A 209 -10.74 10.07 13.90
CA PHE A 209 -11.91 10.82 14.36
C PHE A 209 -12.02 10.87 15.89
N ALA A 210 -11.74 9.77 16.58
CA ALA A 210 -11.71 9.71 18.04
C ALA A 210 -10.61 10.61 18.64
N GLY A 211 -9.49 10.74 17.92
CA GLY A 211 -8.37 11.62 18.28
C GLY A 211 -8.61 13.11 18.04
N LEU A 212 -9.71 13.52 17.36
CA LEU A 212 -10.02 14.93 17.15
C LEU A 212 -10.54 15.61 18.43
N PRO A 213 -10.23 16.91 18.62
CA PRO A 213 -10.86 17.73 19.66
C PRO A 213 -12.39 17.70 19.54
N ALA A 214 -13.08 17.77 20.69
CA ALA A 214 -14.54 17.64 20.77
C ALA A 214 -15.29 18.60 19.83
N ASP A 215 -14.82 19.84 19.72
CA ASP A 215 -15.44 20.87 18.89
C ASP A 215 -15.33 20.56 17.40
N GLU A 216 -14.18 20.06 16.95
CA GLU A 216 -13.97 19.67 15.54
C GLU A 216 -14.77 18.42 15.19
N ARG A 217 -14.85 17.47 16.14
CA ARG A 217 -15.62 16.24 16.00
C ARG A 217 -17.12 16.52 15.87
N ASN A 218 -17.67 17.40 16.72
CA ASN A 218 -19.09 17.76 16.68
C ASN A 218 -19.47 18.56 15.44
N VAL A 219 -18.60 19.47 14.97
CA VAL A 219 -18.85 20.22 13.73
C VAL A 219 -18.89 19.30 12.52
N LEU A 220 -17.96 18.33 12.43
CA LEU A 220 -18.00 17.31 11.38
C LEU A 220 -19.25 16.43 11.49
N ARG A 221 -19.69 16.10 12.70
CA ARG A 221 -20.92 15.34 12.94
C ARG A 221 -22.15 16.08 12.40
N LEU A 222 -22.35 17.33 12.82
CA LEU A 222 -23.46 18.15 12.35
C LEU A 222 -23.48 18.32 10.82
N HIS A 223 -22.30 18.42 10.21
CA HIS A 223 -22.19 18.59 8.77
C HIS A 223 -22.47 17.31 7.98
N PHE A 224 -21.86 16.18 8.35
CA PHE A 224 -21.88 14.94 7.56
C PHE A 224 -22.98 13.95 7.98
N VAL A 225 -23.49 14.03 9.21
CA VAL A 225 -24.54 13.11 9.72
C VAL A 225 -25.89 13.76 9.59
N ASP A 226 -26.00 14.98 10.13
CA ASP A 226 -27.26 15.69 10.26
C ASP A 226 -27.53 16.54 9.00
N GLY A 227 -26.57 16.61 8.07
CA GLY A 227 -26.70 17.32 6.80
C GLY A 227 -26.80 18.84 6.97
N LEU A 228 -26.37 19.40 8.11
CA LEU A 228 -26.46 20.83 8.35
C LEU A 228 -25.48 21.57 7.44
N GLY A 229 -26.01 22.51 6.67
CA GLY A 229 -25.20 23.51 5.97
C GLY A 229 -24.46 24.42 6.95
N ILE A 230 -23.38 25.04 6.47
CA ILE A 230 -22.48 25.92 7.25
C ILE A 230 -23.26 27.00 8.03
N ASP A 231 -24.31 27.56 7.43
CA ASP A 231 -25.13 28.60 8.05
C ASP A 231 -25.93 28.08 9.26
N ARG A 232 -26.38 26.84 9.20
CA ARG A 232 -27.10 26.18 10.31
C ARG A 232 -26.14 25.80 11.43
N ILE A 233 -24.94 25.32 11.08
CA ILE A 233 -23.88 25.04 12.05
C ILE A 233 -23.47 26.32 12.78
N ALA A 234 -23.32 27.43 12.05
CA ALA A 234 -23.02 28.74 12.62
C ALA A 234 -24.08 29.18 13.64
N ALA A 235 -25.36 28.97 13.33
CA ALA A 235 -26.48 29.26 14.23
C ALA A 235 -26.48 28.38 15.49
N VAL A 236 -26.20 27.07 15.36
CA VAL A 236 -26.13 26.13 16.50
C VAL A 236 -25.07 26.53 17.52
N TYR A 237 -23.91 27.00 17.05
CA TYR A 237 -22.81 27.43 17.90
C TYR A 237 -22.82 28.91 18.27
N GLY A 238 -23.77 29.71 17.75
CA GLY A 238 -23.81 31.16 17.96
C GLY A 238 -22.60 31.91 17.38
N ILE A 239 -21.98 31.38 16.32
CA ILE A 239 -20.77 31.95 15.68
C ILE A 239 -21.07 32.47 14.27
N HIS A 240 -20.12 33.23 13.71
CA HIS A 240 -20.23 33.71 12.33
C HIS A 240 -20.06 32.58 11.30
N ARG A 241 -20.81 32.62 10.18
CA ARG A 241 -20.72 31.68 9.04
C ARG A 241 -19.29 31.38 8.61
N ALA A 242 -18.48 32.43 8.47
CA ALA A 242 -17.08 32.31 8.05
C ALA A 242 -16.23 31.50 9.06
N THR A 243 -16.56 31.57 10.35
CA THR A 243 -15.91 30.79 11.41
C THR A 243 -16.35 29.34 11.37
N ALA A 244 -17.65 29.07 11.19
CA ALA A 244 -18.16 27.71 11.00
C ALA A 244 -17.57 27.03 9.74
N ALA A 245 -17.44 27.77 8.62
CA ALA A 245 -16.79 27.27 7.41
C ALA A 245 -15.33 26.86 7.67
N ARG A 246 -14.57 27.72 8.37
CA ARG A 246 -13.18 27.42 8.75
C ARG A 246 -13.09 26.20 9.65
N TRP A 247 -14.01 26.02 10.59
CA TRP A 247 -14.02 24.86 11.48
C TRP A 247 -14.28 23.56 10.72
N VAL A 248 -15.23 23.54 9.78
CA VAL A 248 -15.49 22.39 8.91
C VAL A 248 -14.26 22.06 8.06
N THR A 249 -13.65 23.06 7.42
CA THR A 249 -12.44 22.85 6.60
C THR A 249 -11.28 22.32 7.43
N ARG A 250 -10.96 22.94 8.57
CA ARG A 250 -9.88 22.47 9.45
C ARG A 250 -10.14 21.06 9.96
N GLY A 251 -11.37 20.76 10.39
CA GLY A 251 -11.73 19.43 10.85
C GLY A 251 -11.55 18.38 9.76
N ARG A 252 -11.92 18.69 8.52
CA ARG A 252 -11.74 17.80 7.36
C ARG A 252 -10.26 17.56 7.06
N GLU A 253 -9.46 18.61 7.05
CA GLU A 253 -8.02 18.50 6.83
C GLU A 253 -7.31 17.74 7.96
N ALA A 254 -7.69 18.00 9.22
CA ALA A 254 -7.16 17.29 10.38
C ALA A 254 -7.51 15.80 10.34
N LEU A 255 -8.76 15.47 10.02
CA LEU A 255 -9.20 14.08 9.86
C LEU A 255 -8.42 13.37 8.75
N LEU A 256 -8.24 14.01 7.59
CA LEU A 256 -7.51 13.44 6.47
C LEU A 256 -6.04 13.17 6.83
N ARG A 257 -5.32 14.19 7.31
CA ARG A 257 -3.92 14.05 7.71
C ARG A 257 -3.73 12.95 8.75
N ARG A 258 -4.54 12.97 9.80
CA ARG A 258 -4.47 11.98 10.89
C ARG A 258 -4.77 10.56 10.40
N THR A 259 -5.72 10.42 9.47
CA THR A 259 -6.02 9.12 8.85
C THR A 259 -4.85 8.63 7.99
N GLN A 260 -4.24 9.50 7.18
CA GLN A 260 -3.08 9.16 6.37
C GLN A 260 -1.87 8.77 7.23
N GLU A 261 -1.58 9.52 8.30
CA GLU A 261 -0.55 9.22 9.29
C GLU A 261 -0.75 7.82 9.91
N LEU A 262 -1.96 7.56 10.43
CA LEU A 262 -2.28 6.27 11.05
C LEU A 262 -2.26 5.12 10.05
N LEU A 263 -2.68 5.35 8.81
CA LEU A 263 -2.65 4.34 7.76
C LEU A 263 -1.21 4.00 7.37
N GLY A 264 -0.35 5.01 7.19
CA GLY A 264 1.07 4.84 6.92
C GLY A 264 1.77 4.06 8.04
N GLN A 265 1.48 4.38 9.31
CA GLN A 265 2.02 3.67 10.47
C GLN A 265 1.54 2.20 10.54
N ARG A 266 0.24 1.97 10.33
CA ARG A 266 -0.36 0.63 10.42
C ARG A 266 0.11 -0.30 9.30
N LEU A 267 0.23 0.24 8.09
CA LEU A 267 0.59 -0.52 6.91
C LEU A 267 2.10 -0.52 6.64
N GLY A 268 2.87 0.37 7.28
CA GLY A 268 4.31 0.52 7.04
C GLY A 268 4.62 1.06 5.64
N ILE A 269 3.75 1.91 5.11
CA ILE A 269 3.82 2.43 3.72
C ILE A 269 4.02 3.94 3.72
N ASP A 270 4.65 4.45 2.66
CA ASP A 270 4.89 5.88 2.51
C ASP A 270 3.63 6.68 2.11
N GLU A 271 3.70 8.00 2.13
CA GLU A 271 2.56 8.89 1.84
C GLU A 271 1.97 8.67 0.43
N ALA A 272 2.83 8.39 -0.57
CA ALA A 272 2.38 8.14 -1.95
C ALA A 272 1.65 6.79 -2.06
N GLU A 273 2.06 5.81 -1.26
CA GLU A 273 1.41 4.51 -1.16
C GLU A 273 0.10 4.58 -0.37
N VAL A 274 0.03 5.37 0.72
CA VAL A 274 -1.20 5.66 1.47
C VAL A 274 -2.27 6.23 0.56
N ASP A 275 -1.96 7.26 -0.22
CA ASP A 275 -2.89 7.87 -1.18
C ASP A 275 -3.40 6.84 -2.19
N SER A 276 -2.54 5.90 -2.53
CA SER A 276 -2.85 4.83 -3.45
C SER A 276 -3.71 3.72 -2.84
N VAL A 277 -3.64 3.47 -1.53
CA VAL A 277 -4.56 2.58 -0.79
C VAL A 277 -5.92 3.25 -0.64
N VAL A 278 -5.95 4.53 -0.26
CA VAL A 278 -7.18 5.34 -0.13
C VAL A 278 -7.91 5.43 -1.47
N GLY A 279 -7.19 5.60 -2.57
CA GLY A 279 -7.77 5.63 -3.92
C GLY A 279 -8.49 4.33 -4.33
N ILE A 280 -8.03 3.18 -3.84
CA ILE A 280 -8.62 1.85 -4.14
C ILE A 280 -9.94 1.63 -3.39
N VAL A 281 -10.05 2.16 -2.17
CA VAL A 281 -11.25 1.99 -1.32
C VAL A 281 -12.19 3.20 -1.35
N ARG A 282 -11.91 4.22 -2.17
CA ARG A 282 -12.62 5.52 -2.20
C ARG A 282 -14.15 5.41 -2.30
N SER A 283 -14.68 4.56 -3.18
CA SER A 283 -16.14 4.37 -3.31
C SER A 283 -16.79 3.70 -2.09
N GLN A 284 -16.00 3.02 -1.25
CA GLN A 284 -16.46 2.34 -0.04
C GLN A 284 -16.18 3.16 1.23
N LEU A 285 -15.23 4.09 1.17
CA LEU A 285 -14.98 5.10 2.19
C LEU A 285 -16.20 5.99 2.41
N ASP A 286 -16.93 6.35 1.36
CA ASP A 286 -18.18 7.12 1.48
C ASP A 286 -19.22 6.41 2.38
N LEU A 287 -19.25 5.07 2.36
CA LEU A 287 -20.10 4.25 3.23
C LEU A 287 -19.54 4.15 4.66
N ALA A 288 -18.21 4.00 4.82
CA ALA A 288 -17.56 3.93 6.12
C ALA A 288 -17.69 5.26 6.89
N VAL A 289 -17.48 6.39 6.20
CA VAL A 289 -17.71 7.76 6.69
C VAL A 289 -19.15 7.90 7.18
N SER A 290 -20.13 7.52 6.36
CA SER A 290 -21.56 7.56 6.72
C SER A 290 -21.94 6.68 7.91
N SER A 291 -21.17 5.62 8.21
CA SER A 291 -21.40 4.70 9.34
C SER A 291 -20.71 5.15 10.63
N LEU A 292 -19.50 5.70 10.51
CA LEU A 292 -18.69 6.21 11.61
C LEU A 292 -19.37 7.38 12.31
N PHE A 293 -20.04 8.19 11.50
CA PHE A 293 -20.88 9.29 11.92
C PHE A 293 -22.21 8.88 12.56
N ARG A 294 -22.70 7.66 12.32
CA ARG A 294 -23.94 7.12 12.91
C ARG A 294 -23.72 6.32 14.20
N ALA A 295 -22.50 5.86 14.48
CA ALA A 295 -22.20 4.86 15.51
C ALA A 295 -21.68 5.42 16.85
N SER A 296 -21.90 6.70 17.14
CA SER A 296 -21.54 7.34 18.43
C SER A 296 -22.52 8.42 18.84
#